data_AF-A0A7X2T1A5-F1
#
_entry.id   AF-A0A7X2T1A5-F1
#
_cell.length_a   1.000
_cell.length_b   1.000
_cell.length_c   1.000
_cell.angle_alpha   90.00
_cell.angle_beta   90.00
_cell.angle_gamma   90.00
#
_symmetry.space_group_name_H-M   'P 1'
#
loop_
_entity.id
_entity.type
_entity.pdbx_description
1 polymer ?
#
loop_
_entity_poly.entity_id
_entity_poly.type
_entity_poly.pdbx_seq_one_letter_code
_entity_poly.pdbx_strand_id
1 'polypeptide(L)'
;MIRDLILKNRSYRRYYEERNIGTVILKELVDLARLSPNGKNIQALRYMIFNDRNINEIIFKNLFWAGYLKDWNGPRKGERPSAYIIMLKDTKLMDTGSEDEGIASQSILLGAVEKKLGGCIIRHINRKELRTSLNISDRYEIKLVIALGYPKEEVVIEEIGQEDDIKYYRDENFIHHVPKRRLEDVLLRINDDYEIVKANPNDKDKVITVINKTTKDLLSRKINQWEYPCNENEIEDDIKNGNLYVLKLNGTIIGTFGLKSIIEYFGINIDTSKTLYLYRIALDPDYQGRKIGAKIITFCKKYCSSNNKIIYLDCWSGNKALRNFYSSQGMEYVGDFKEKDYSVSVFKL
;
A
#
# COMPACT_ATOMS: atom_id res chain seq x y z
N MET A 1 19.78 9.94 -12.80
CA MET A 1 18.75 10.50 -11.88
C MET A 1 18.76 9.73 -10.57
N ILE A 2 18.20 10.28 -9.48
CA ILE A 2 18.16 9.59 -8.16
C ILE A 2 17.50 8.21 -8.23
N ARG A 3 16.44 8.09 -9.03
CA ARG A 3 15.75 6.80 -9.27
C ARG A 3 16.70 5.73 -9.80
N ASP A 4 17.60 6.08 -10.72
CA ASP A 4 18.55 5.13 -11.31
C ASP A 4 19.56 4.64 -10.28
N LEU A 5 20.04 5.53 -9.41
CA LEU A 5 20.92 5.14 -8.31
C LEU A 5 20.22 4.18 -7.35
N ILE A 6 18.96 4.47 -6.99
CA ILE A 6 18.17 3.59 -6.13
C ILE A 6 17.96 2.22 -6.78
N LEU A 7 17.59 2.17 -8.07
CA LEU A 7 17.38 0.91 -8.79
C LEU A 7 18.66 0.07 -8.85
N LYS A 8 19.80 0.70 -9.17
CA LYS A 8 21.13 0.04 -9.22
C LYS A 8 21.66 -0.33 -7.83
N ASN A 9 21.23 0.36 -6.78
CA ASN A 9 21.64 0.08 -5.41
C ASN A 9 20.99 -1.20 -4.89
N ARG A 10 21.56 -2.34 -5.25
CA ARG A 10 21.19 -3.67 -4.75
C ARG A 10 22.22 -4.16 -3.74
N SER A 11 21.82 -5.09 -2.88
CA SER A 11 22.74 -5.76 -1.96
C SER A 11 23.56 -6.79 -2.69
N TYR A 12 24.80 -6.45 -3.02
CA TYR A 12 25.76 -7.38 -3.61
C TYR A 12 26.47 -8.17 -2.50
N ARG A 13 26.74 -9.44 -2.73
CA ARG A 13 27.39 -10.36 -1.79
C ARG A 13 28.49 -11.16 -2.46
N ARG A 14 28.71 -10.99 -3.76
CA ARG A 14 29.85 -11.51 -4.53
C ARG A 14 30.56 -10.35 -5.24
N TYR A 15 31.88 -10.34 -5.15
CA TYR A 15 32.72 -9.24 -5.60
C TYR A 15 33.95 -9.73 -6.35
N TYR A 16 34.65 -8.84 -7.04
CA TYR A 16 36.02 -9.10 -7.50
C TYR A 16 36.99 -8.79 -6.34
N GLU A 17 37.31 -9.80 -5.53
CA GLU A 17 38.10 -9.66 -4.29
C GLU A 17 39.48 -9.06 -4.54
N GLU A 18 40.07 -9.32 -5.71
CA GLU A 18 41.38 -8.82 -6.11
C GLU A 18 41.41 -7.32 -6.41
N ARG A 19 40.24 -6.71 -6.68
CA ARG A 19 40.13 -5.30 -7.05
C ARG A 19 40.01 -4.43 -5.80
N ASN A 20 41.13 -3.82 -5.41
CA ASN A 20 41.19 -2.97 -4.22
C ASN A 20 40.32 -1.70 -4.35
N ILE A 21 39.77 -1.27 -3.22
CA ILE A 21 39.15 0.06 -3.05
C ILE A 21 40.12 0.94 -2.26
N GLY A 22 40.49 2.09 -2.83
CA GLY A 22 41.43 3.02 -2.18
C GLY A 22 40.83 3.69 -0.95
N THR A 23 41.67 4.05 0.01
CA THR A 23 41.26 4.72 1.26
C THR A 23 40.58 6.06 1.00
N VAL A 24 40.97 6.78 -0.06
CA VAL A 24 40.33 8.03 -0.48
C VAL A 24 38.85 7.80 -0.78
N ILE A 25 38.53 6.78 -1.58
CA ILE A 25 37.15 6.42 -1.90
C ILE A 25 36.37 6.09 -0.62
N LEU A 26 36.94 5.30 0.29
CA LEU A 26 36.26 4.96 1.54
C LEU A 26 35.97 6.19 2.43
N LYS A 27 36.89 7.15 2.48
CA LYS A 27 36.69 8.42 3.19
C LYS A 27 35.59 9.26 2.54
N GLU A 28 35.56 9.34 1.22
CA GLU A 28 34.49 10.03 0.48
C GLU A 28 33.12 9.41 0.78
N LEU A 29 33.02 8.08 0.82
CA LEU A 29 31.78 7.40 1.18
C LEU A 29 31.35 7.70 2.63
N VAL A 30 32.29 7.68 3.57
CA VAL A 30 32.02 8.07 4.97
C VAL A 30 31.61 9.54 5.07
N ASP A 31 32.16 10.42 4.22
CA ASP A 31 31.80 11.84 4.21
C ASP A 31 30.33 12.06 3.81
N LEU A 32 29.82 11.28 2.85
CA LEU A 32 28.38 11.28 2.52
C LEU A 32 27.51 10.87 3.72
N ALA A 33 27.93 9.86 4.48
CA ALA A 33 27.25 9.48 5.72
C ALA A 33 27.34 10.58 6.78
N ARG A 34 28.49 11.26 6.93
CA ARG A 34 28.67 12.37 7.87
C ARG A 34 27.72 13.53 7.59
N LEU A 35 27.40 13.77 6.32
CA LEU A 35 26.46 14.82 5.89
C LEU A 35 24.98 14.41 6.00
N SER A 36 24.69 13.16 6.36
CA SER A 36 23.31 12.69 6.49
C SER A 36 22.59 13.34 7.69
N PRO A 37 21.27 13.58 7.61
CA PRO A 37 20.50 14.09 8.75
C PRO A 37 20.58 13.11 9.93
N ASN A 38 20.55 13.66 11.14
CA ASN A 38 20.64 12.90 12.38
C ASN A 38 19.55 13.36 13.37
N GLY A 39 19.00 12.42 14.14
CA GLY A 39 18.09 12.71 15.24
C GLY A 39 18.68 13.76 16.18
N LYS A 40 17.95 14.88 16.37
CA LYS A 40 18.39 16.04 17.17
C LYS A 40 19.79 16.58 16.81
N ASN A 41 20.29 16.26 15.61
CA ASN A 41 21.63 16.59 15.14
C ASN A 41 22.79 16.07 16.05
N ILE A 42 22.58 14.99 16.81
CA ILE A 42 23.56 14.48 17.80
C ILE A 42 24.84 13.96 17.15
N GLN A 43 24.75 13.41 15.92
CA GLN A 43 25.90 12.90 15.16
C GLN A 43 26.68 11.84 15.97
N ALA A 44 25.96 10.86 16.52
CA ALA A 44 26.52 9.82 17.39
C ALA A 44 27.33 8.74 16.65
N LEU A 45 27.15 8.64 15.32
CA LEU A 45 27.79 7.60 14.52
C LEU A 45 29.29 7.85 14.34
N ARG A 46 30.06 6.76 14.36
CA ARG A 46 31.51 6.72 14.06
C ARG A 46 31.77 5.63 13.04
N TYR A 47 32.87 5.75 12.31
CA TYR A 47 33.18 4.87 11.19
C TYR A 47 34.62 4.41 11.26
N MET A 48 34.84 3.10 11.14
CA MET A 48 36.16 2.53 10.87
C MET A 48 36.17 1.99 9.45
N ILE A 49 37.18 2.34 8.66
CA ILE A 49 37.32 1.94 7.25
C ILE A 49 38.47 0.94 7.10
N PHE A 50 38.26 -0.11 6.32
CA PHE A 50 39.22 -1.19 6.13
C PHE A 50 39.29 -1.58 4.65
N ASN A 51 40.51 -1.67 4.13
CA ASN A 51 40.82 -2.17 2.79
C ASN A 51 42.12 -3.01 2.77
N ASP A 52 42.65 -3.36 3.94
CA ASP A 52 43.75 -4.31 4.08
C ASP A 52 43.23 -5.74 4.01
N ARG A 53 43.90 -6.61 3.24
CA ARG A 53 43.43 -7.98 3.00
C ARG A 53 43.41 -8.84 4.26
N ASN A 54 44.39 -8.68 5.14
CA ASN A 54 44.47 -9.49 6.36
C ASN A 54 43.38 -9.08 7.35
N ILE A 55 43.15 -7.78 7.50
CA ILE A 55 42.08 -7.27 8.36
C ILE A 55 40.70 -7.61 7.79
N ASN A 56 40.53 -7.52 6.47
CA ASN A 56 39.31 -7.90 5.77
C ASN A 56 38.93 -9.37 6.02
N GLU A 57 39.91 -10.27 6.09
CA GLU A 57 39.68 -11.69 6.42
C GLU A 57 39.16 -11.86 7.85
N ILE A 58 39.69 -11.10 8.80
CA ILE A 58 39.22 -11.08 10.19
C ILE A 58 37.78 -10.58 10.26
N ILE A 59 37.47 -9.49 9.55
CA ILE A 59 36.12 -8.95 9.49
C ILE A 59 35.16 -9.96 8.87
N PHE A 60 35.50 -10.52 7.71
CA PHE A 60 34.66 -11.47 6.96
C PHE A 60 34.19 -12.66 7.80
N LYS A 61 35.10 -13.27 8.59
CA LYS A 61 34.81 -14.43 9.45
C LYS A 61 33.74 -14.15 10.51
N ASN A 62 33.50 -12.88 10.83
CA ASN A 62 32.54 -12.44 11.84
C ASN A 62 31.19 -12.01 11.24
N LEU A 63 31.00 -12.17 9.93
CA LEU A 63 29.79 -11.75 9.21
C LEU A 63 28.99 -12.97 8.76
N PHE A 64 27.66 -12.88 8.88
CA PHE A 64 26.75 -13.92 8.43
C PHE A 64 25.93 -13.42 7.22
N TRP A 65 25.80 -14.27 6.22
CA TRP A 65 25.34 -13.88 4.88
C TRP A 65 24.02 -14.55 4.50
N ALA A 66 23.16 -13.79 3.81
CA ALA A 66 21.98 -14.26 3.07
C ALA A 66 21.14 -15.37 3.76
N GLY A 67 20.53 -15.08 4.92
CA GLY A 67 19.86 -16.09 5.75
C GLY A 67 18.72 -16.91 5.12
N TYR A 68 18.19 -16.54 3.94
CA TYR A 68 17.24 -17.37 3.19
C TYR A 68 17.91 -18.43 2.29
N LEU A 69 19.17 -18.23 1.91
CA LEU A 69 19.94 -19.20 1.12
C LEU A 69 20.61 -20.21 2.06
N LYS A 70 19.87 -21.27 2.43
CA LYS A 70 20.31 -22.25 3.45
C LYS A 70 21.58 -23.01 3.08
N ASP A 71 21.78 -23.25 1.79
CA ASP A 71 22.93 -24.01 1.28
C ASP A 71 24.11 -23.11 0.89
N TRP A 72 24.09 -21.82 1.27
CA TRP A 72 25.11 -20.86 0.89
C TRP A 72 25.69 -20.10 2.08
N ASN A 73 26.94 -20.39 2.42
CA ASN A 73 27.65 -19.82 3.58
C ASN A 73 28.24 -18.42 3.37
N GLY A 74 27.89 -17.73 2.28
CA GLY A 74 28.51 -16.47 1.86
C GLY A 74 29.52 -16.63 0.73
N PRO A 75 30.14 -15.52 0.27
CA PRO A 75 31.08 -15.56 -0.85
C PRO A 75 32.34 -16.36 -0.49
N ARG A 76 32.75 -17.23 -1.42
CA ARG A 76 34.02 -17.93 -1.34
C ARG A 76 35.20 -16.97 -1.52
N LYS A 77 36.39 -17.40 -1.12
CA LYS A 77 37.65 -16.70 -1.45
C LYS A 77 37.76 -16.52 -2.98
N GLY A 78 38.23 -15.35 -3.40
CA GLY A 78 38.16 -14.84 -4.78
C GLY A 78 36.83 -14.12 -5.11
N GLU A 79 35.86 -14.11 -4.20
CA GLU A 79 34.58 -13.42 -4.36
C GLU A 79 34.18 -12.54 -3.17
N ARG A 80 35.06 -12.41 -2.15
CA ARG A 80 34.77 -11.67 -0.93
C ARG A 80 34.88 -10.15 -1.16
N PRO A 81 34.25 -9.34 -0.30
CA PRO A 81 34.42 -7.89 -0.33
C PRO A 81 35.89 -7.47 -0.21
N SER A 82 36.29 -6.47 -0.99
CA SER A 82 37.64 -5.91 -0.97
C SER A 82 37.80 -4.78 0.06
N ALA A 83 36.70 -4.31 0.65
CA ALA A 83 36.71 -3.32 1.72
C ALA A 83 35.49 -3.44 2.64
N TYR A 84 35.62 -2.88 3.85
CA TYR A 84 34.55 -2.77 4.82
C TYR A 84 34.51 -1.39 5.46
N ILE A 85 33.31 -0.93 5.80
CA ILE A 85 33.08 0.18 6.72
C ILE A 85 32.34 -0.39 7.93
N ILE A 86 32.94 -0.33 9.12
CA ILE A 86 32.25 -0.67 10.37
C ILE A 86 31.63 0.61 10.92
N MET A 87 30.30 0.63 10.97
CA MET A 87 29.53 1.71 11.58
C MET A 87 29.34 1.41 13.05
N LEU A 88 29.73 2.39 13.86
CA LEU A 88 29.72 2.36 15.31
C LEU A 88 28.82 3.47 15.84
N LYS A 89 28.36 3.34 17.08
CA LYS A 89 27.73 4.42 17.84
C LYS A 89 28.57 4.74 19.08
N ASP A 90 28.84 6.02 19.30
CA ASP A 90 29.50 6.51 20.52
C ASP A 90 28.52 6.47 21.70
N THR A 91 28.74 5.56 22.65
CA THR A 91 27.82 5.34 23.79
C THR A 91 27.83 6.48 24.79
N LYS A 92 28.76 7.44 24.68
CA LYS A 92 28.73 8.68 25.48
C LYS A 92 27.73 9.71 24.98
N LEU A 93 27.20 9.55 23.77
CA LEU A 93 26.21 10.44 23.19
C LEU A 93 24.80 9.87 23.33
N MET A 94 23.81 10.75 23.28
CA MET A 94 22.40 10.39 23.40
C MET A 94 21.99 9.39 22.30
N ASP A 95 21.13 8.44 22.67
CA ASP A 95 20.54 7.51 21.71
C ASP A 95 19.48 8.20 20.85
N THR A 96 19.59 8.02 19.54
CA THR A 96 18.68 8.58 18.52
C THR A 96 17.89 7.52 17.78
N GLY A 97 18.07 6.23 18.09
CA GLY A 97 17.44 5.13 17.38
C GLY A 97 18.29 4.60 16.20
N SER A 98 17.70 3.71 15.40
CA SER A 98 18.38 3.05 14.28
C SER A 98 18.15 3.74 12.93
N GLU A 99 17.33 4.78 12.90
CA GLU A 99 17.00 5.60 11.74
C GLU A 99 18.26 6.26 11.17
N ASP A 100 19.10 6.83 12.05
CA ASP A 100 20.37 7.45 11.67
C ASP A 100 21.31 6.43 10.99
N GLU A 101 21.34 5.19 11.47
CA GLU A 101 22.13 4.09 10.87
C GLU A 101 21.63 3.77 9.46
N GLY A 102 20.31 3.71 9.26
CA GLY A 102 19.67 3.46 7.98
C GLY A 102 19.94 4.56 6.96
N ILE A 103 19.79 5.83 7.37
CA ILE A 103 20.04 6.99 6.51
C ILE A 103 21.52 7.03 6.09
N ALA A 104 22.44 6.94 7.06
CA ALA A 104 23.87 7.01 6.78
C ALA A 104 24.37 5.86 5.90
N SER A 105 23.91 4.63 6.16
CA SER A 105 24.27 3.47 5.34
C SER A 105 23.72 3.56 3.91
N GLN A 106 22.51 4.11 3.74
CA GLN A 106 21.95 4.37 2.41
C GLN A 106 22.77 5.42 1.64
N SER A 107 23.19 6.52 2.30
CA SER A 107 24.06 7.54 1.69
C SER A 107 25.40 6.96 1.22
N ILE A 108 26.05 6.13 2.06
CA ILE A 108 27.28 5.40 1.70
C ILE A 108 27.05 4.55 0.44
N LEU A 109 25.98 3.77 0.42
CA LEU A 109 25.75 2.81 -0.66
C LEU A 109 25.30 3.47 -1.97
N LEU A 110 24.59 4.60 -1.93
CA LEU A 110 24.31 5.40 -3.13
C LEU A 110 25.59 6.01 -3.71
N GLY A 111 26.50 6.51 -2.86
CA GLY A 111 27.82 6.96 -3.29
C GLY A 111 28.68 5.83 -3.86
N ALA A 112 28.57 4.63 -3.30
CA ALA A 112 29.26 3.45 -3.83
C ALA A 112 28.79 3.14 -5.27
N VAL A 113 27.48 3.18 -5.53
CA VAL A 113 26.91 2.98 -6.87
C VAL A 113 27.42 4.01 -7.87
N GLU A 114 27.50 5.29 -7.48
CA GLU A 114 28.07 6.34 -8.34
C GLU A 114 29.52 6.04 -8.74
N LYS A 115 30.29 5.44 -7.83
CA LYS A 115 31.67 5.00 -8.06
C LYS A 115 31.79 3.62 -8.71
N LYS A 116 30.69 3.06 -9.22
CA LYS A 116 30.61 1.71 -9.83
C LYS A 116 30.98 0.57 -8.88
N LEU A 117 30.78 0.80 -7.58
CA LEU A 117 30.92 -0.20 -6.53
C LEU A 117 29.53 -0.72 -6.12
N GLY A 118 29.50 -1.92 -5.56
CA GLY A 118 28.36 -2.47 -4.85
C GLY A 118 28.67 -2.60 -3.38
N GLY A 119 27.63 -2.86 -2.58
CA GLY A 119 27.81 -3.17 -1.18
C GLY A 119 26.64 -3.94 -0.58
N CYS A 120 26.82 -4.35 0.67
CA CYS A 120 25.77 -4.97 1.48
C CYS A 120 25.86 -4.46 2.92
N ILE A 121 24.72 -4.01 3.45
CA ILE A 121 24.56 -3.71 4.87
C ILE A 121 24.38 -5.03 5.61
N ILE A 122 25.20 -5.27 6.64
CA ILE A 122 25.20 -6.50 7.42
C ILE A 122 24.98 -6.15 8.88
N ARG A 123 23.88 -6.65 9.44
CA ARG A 123 23.53 -6.52 10.86
C ARG A 123 23.80 -7.79 11.65
N HIS A 124 23.76 -8.95 10.98
CA HIS A 124 24.05 -10.24 11.59
C HIS A 124 25.57 -10.42 11.67
N ILE A 125 26.12 -10.09 12.85
CA ILE A 125 27.55 -9.96 13.12
C ILE A 125 27.86 -10.64 14.45
N ASN A 126 28.96 -11.40 14.53
CA ASN A 126 29.53 -11.81 15.81
C ASN A 126 30.25 -10.61 16.46
N ARG A 127 29.48 -9.72 17.09
CA ARG A 127 29.98 -8.43 17.61
C ARG A 127 31.04 -8.60 18.71
N LYS A 128 30.91 -9.62 19.55
CA LYS A 128 31.86 -9.89 20.64
C LYS A 128 33.24 -10.24 20.07
N GLU A 129 33.28 -11.18 19.14
CA GLU A 129 34.54 -11.60 18.52
C GLU A 129 35.13 -10.48 17.67
N LEU A 130 34.32 -9.84 16.81
CA LEU A 130 34.78 -8.73 15.97
C LEU A 130 35.38 -7.58 16.79
N ARG A 131 34.77 -7.25 17.94
CA ARG A 131 35.31 -6.25 18.88
C ARG A 131 36.69 -6.65 19.37
N THR A 132 36.84 -7.88 19.85
CA THR A 132 38.10 -8.41 20.36
C THR A 132 39.17 -8.42 19.27
N SER A 133 38.87 -8.97 18.09
CA SER A 133 39.85 -9.13 17.01
C SER A 133 40.37 -7.79 16.47
N LEU A 134 39.55 -6.73 16.53
CA LEU A 134 39.92 -5.38 16.07
C LEU A 134 40.25 -4.40 17.20
N ASN A 135 40.28 -4.86 18.45
CA ASN A 135 40.51 -4.05 19.64
C ASN A 135 39.61 -2.80 19.71
N ILE A 136 38.31 -2.97 19.44
CA ILE A 136 37.34 -1.86 19.45
C ILE A 136 36.96 -1.52 20.89
N SER A 137 37.23 -0.29 21.33
CA SER A 137 36.87 0.20 22.67
C SER A 137 35.39 -0.01 23.00
N ASP A 138 35.09 -0.42 24.24
CA ASP A 138 33.72 -0.59 24.77
C ASP A 138 32.88 0.68 24.74
N ARG A 139 33.50 1.85 24.57
CA ARG A 139 32.82 3.11 24.27
C ARG A 139 32.00 3.06 22.98
N TYR A 140 32.39 2.23 22.03
CA TYR A 140 31.74 2.19 20.72
C TYR A 140 30.89 0.93 20.58
N GLU A 141 29.60 1.08 20.33
CA GLU A 141 28.69 -0.02 20.00
C GLU A 141 28.76 -0.33 18.50
N ILE A 142 29.00 -1.58 18.12
CA ILE A 142 29.01 -2.00 16.69
C ILE A 142 27.58 -2.11 16.19
N LYS A 143 27.19 -1.23 15.27
CA LYS A 143 25.83 -1.21 14.71
C LYS A 143 25.72 -2.06 13.45
N LEU A 144 26.44 -1.67 12.40
CA LEU A 144 26.40 -2.29 11.08
C LEU A 144 27.82 -2.49 10.53
N VAL A 145 27.99 -3.47 9.66
CA VAL A 145 29.15 -3.57 8.77
C VAL A 145 28.67 -3.42 7.34
N ILE A 146 29.27 -2.50 6.60
CA ILE A 146 28.99 -2.30 5.18
C ILE A 146 30.12 -2.94 4.40
N ALA A 147 29.84 -4.07 3.77
CA ALA A 147 30.75 -4.70 2.83
C ALA A 147 30.74 -3.95 1.50
N LEU A 148 31.92 -3.76 0.89
CA LEU A 148 32.09 -3.02 -0.36
C LEU A 148 33.04 -3.75 -1.31
N GLY A 149 32.78 -3.63 -2.60
CA GLY A 149 33.63 -4.18 -3.65
C GLY A 149 33.10 -3.88 -5.03
N TYR A 150 33.84 -4.30 -6.05
CA TYR A 150 33.33 -4.32 -7.43
C TYR A 150 32.40 -5.53 -7.59
N PRO A 151 31.12 -5.35 -7.96
CA PRO A 151 30.17 -6.46 -8.06
C PRO A 151 30.62 -7.57 -9.02
N LYS A 152 30.43 -8.83 -8.62
CA LYS A 152 30.68 -10.05 -9.43
C LYS A 152 29.43 -10.93 -9.51
N GLU A 153 28.26 -10.33 -9.39
CA GLU A 153 26.98 -10.99 -9.63
C GLU A 153 25.98 -9.99 -10.21
N GLU A 154 24.98 -10.53 -10.88
CA GLU A 154 23.82 -9.78 -11.34
C GLU A 154 22.72 -9.86 -10.28
N VAL A 155 22.02 -8.75 -10.08
CA VAL A 155 20.90 -8.66 -9.15
C VAL A 155 19.74 -7.97 -9.84
N VAL A 156 18.59 -8.63 -9.89
CA VAL A 156 17.38 -8.12 -10.53
C VAL A 156 16.25 -7.95 -9.52
N ILE A 157 15.30 -7.08 -9.86
CA ILE A 157 14.12 -6.81 -9.04
C ILE A 157 12.94 -7.48 -9.71
N GLU A 158 12.15 -8.17 -8.92
CA GLU A 158 10.87 -8.74 -9.36
C GLU A 158 9.76 -8.05 -8.58
N GLU A 159 8.78 -7.51 -9.27
CA GLU A 159 7.62 -6.91 -8.63
C GLU A 159 6.64 -8.00 -8.20
N ILE A 160 6.18 -7.96 -6.95
CA ILE A 160 5.31 -8.96 -6.34
C ILE A 160 4.12 -8.31 -5.63
N GLY A 161 3.03 -9.07 -5.47
CA GLY A 161 1.84 -8.68 -4.72
C GLY A 161 2.02 -8.70 -3.20
N GLN A 162 0.96 -8.32 -2.48
CA GLN A 162 0.96 -8.19 -1.02
C GLN A 162 1.16 -9.52 -0.27
N GLU A 163 0.65 -10.62 -0.79
CA GLU A 163 0.69 -11.94 -0.12
C GLU A 163 1.80 -12.87 -0.66
N ASP A 164 2.57 -12.43 -1.65
CA ASP A 164 3.62 -13.22 -2.29
C ASP A 164 4.88 -13.34 -1.40
N ASP A 165 5.70 -14.38 -1.64
CA ASP A 165 6.92 -14.63 -0.86
C ASP A 165 7.99 -13.55 -1.14
N ILE A 166 8.53 -12.97 -0.07
CA ILE A 166 9.56 -11.93 -0.10
C ILE A 166 10.99 -12.48 -0.11
N LYS A 167 11.15 -13.80 0.04
CA LYS A 167 12.47 -14.43 0.08
C LYS A 167 13.18 -14.25 -1.26
N TYR A 168 14.34 -13.60 -1.21
CA TYR A 168 15.26 -13.60 -2.33
C TYR A 168 15.76 -15.01 -2.62
N TYR A 169 16.07 -15.27 -3.89
CA TYR A 169 16.60 -16.55 -4.35
C TYR A 169 17.71 -16.33 -5.39
N ARG A 170 18.30 -17.43 -5.87
CA ARG A 170 19.20 -17.42 -7.02
C ARG A 170 18.69 -18.42 -8.04
N ASP A 171 18.74 -18.04 -9.31
CA ASP A 171 18.39 -18.94 -10.40
C ASP A 171 19.59 -19.81 -10.82
N GLU A 172 19.36 -20.64 -11.83
CA GLU A 172 20.37 -21.53 -12.44
C GLU A 172 21.56 -20.79 -13.06
N ASN A 173 21.40 -19.52 -13.42
CA ASN A 173 22.45 -18.65 -13.92
C ASN A 173 23.15 -17.86 -12.81
N PHE A 174 22.84 -18.16 -11.55
CA PHE A 174 23.32 -17.45 -10.36
C PHE A 174 22.93 -15.97 -10.30
N ILE A 175 21.91 -15.54 -11.05
CA ILE A 175 21.34 -14.21 -10.92
C ILE A 175 20.57 -14.14 -9.60
N HIS A 176 20.78 -13.08 -8.84
CA HIS A 176 20.10 -12.88 -7.57
C HIS A 176 18.78 -12.13 -7.76
N HIS A 177 17.67 -12.80 -7.47
CA HIS A 177 16.33 -12.23 -7.62
C HIS A 177 15.85 -11.65 -6.30
N VAL A 178 15.40 -10.38 -6.33
CA VAL A 178 14.95 -9.65 -5.15
C VAL A 178 13.49 -9.22 -5.33
N PRO A 179 12.54 -9.97 -4.74
CA PRO A 179 11.14 -9.58 -4.73
C PRO A 179 10.92 -8.22 -4.05
N LYS A 180 10.12 -7.35 -4.68
CA LYS A 180 9.72 -6.03 -4.17
C LYS A 180 8.21 -5.86 -4.32
N ARG A 181 7.55 -5.49 -3.22
CA ARG A 181 6.13 -5.16 -3.25
C ARG A 181 5.83 -4.04 -4.23
N ARG A 182 4.68 -4.13 -4.88
CA ARG A 182 4.12 -3.06 -5.71
C ARG A 182 3.94 -1.77 -4.91
N LEU A 183 3.96 -0.64 -5.60
CA LEU A 183 3.82 0.67 -4.97
C LEU A 183 2.46 0.82 -4.27
N GLU A 184 1.37 0.37 -4.90
CA GLU A 184 0.02 0.41 -4.33
C GLU A 184 -0.12 -0.40 -3.05
N ASP A 185 0.66 -1.47 -2.89
CA ASP A 185 0.62 -2.36 -1.74
C ASP A 185 1.36 -1.75 -0.51
N VAL A 186 2.27 -0.78 -0.72
CA VAL A 186 2.97 -0.05 0.35
C VAL A 186 2.38 1.32 0.67
N LEU A 187 1.49 1.84 -0.19
CA LEU A 187 0.78 3.10 0.03
C LEU A 187 -0.47 2.87 0.88
N LEU A 188 -0.34 3.05 2.19
CA LEU A 188 -1.50 3.10 3.07
C LEU A 188 -2.30 4.38 2.80
N ARG A 189 -3.60 4.22 2.63
CA ARG A 189 -4.55 5.33 2.60
C ARG A 189 -5.17 5.42 3.98
N ILE A 190 -5.33 6.64 4.50
CA ILE A 190 -6.27 6.85 5.59
C ILE A 190 -7.59 6.31 5.05
N ASN A 191 -8.14 5.28 5.69
CA ASN A 191 -9.49 4.86 5.37
C ASN A 191 -10.34 6.10 5.60
N ASP A 192 -10.92 6.63 4.53
CA ASP A 192 -12.16 7.39 4.62
C ASP A 192 -13.04 6.63 5.63
N ASP A 193 -13.28 7.17 6.83
CA ASP A 193 -14.16 6.53 7.82
C ASP A 193 -15.56 6.65 7.24
N TYR A 194 -15.89 5.67 6.41
CA TYR A 194 -17.19 5.54 5.81
C TYR A 194 -17.98 4.53 6.62
N GLU A 195 -19.15 4.95 7.05
CA GLU A 195 -20.11 4.08 7.71
C GLU A 195 -21.42 4.12 6.93
N ILE A 196 -22.03 2.95 6.79
CA ILE A 196 -23.40 2.82 6.28
C ILE A 196 -24.25 2.37 7.46
N VAL A 197 -25.15 3.24 7.88
CA VAL A 197 -26.02 3.02 9.04
C VAL A 197 -27.47 3.34 8.66
N LYS A 198 -28.43 2.82 9.43
CA LYS A 198 -29.83 3.24 9.26
C LYS A 198 -29.95 4.73 9.57
N ALA A 199 -30.73 5.43 8.74
CA ALA A 199 -31.04 6.83 8.97
C ALA A 199 -31.88 6.96 10.24
N ASN A 200 -31.62 8.01 11.02
CA ASN A 200 -32.44 8.39 12.17
C ASN A 200 -33.18 9.71 11.89
N PRO A 201 -34.18 10.09 12.71
CA PRO A 201 -34.95 11.32 12.46
C PRO A 201 -34.11 12.60 12.33
N ASN A 202 -32.96 12.70 13.00
CA ASN A 202 -32.07 13.86 12.90
C ASN A 202 -31.30 13.92 11.57
N ASP A 203 -31.28 12.84 10.79
CA ASP A 203 -30.62 12.80 9.48
C ASP A 203 -31.51 13.40 8.37
N LYS A 204 -32.82 13.62 8.64
CA LYS A 204 -33.85 13.95 7.63
C LYS A 204 -33.45 15.12 6.72
N ASP A 205 -33.11 16.26 7.30
CA ASP A 205 -32.83 17.47 6.52
C ASP A 205 -31.59 17.29 5.63
N LYS A 206 -30.60 16.55 6.12
CA LYS A 206 -29.37 16.29 5.37
C LYS A 206 -29.61 15.28 4.25
N VAL A 207 -30.43 14.25 4.47
CA VAL A 207 -30.89 13.31 3.45
C VAL A 207 -31.64 14.04 2.34
N ILE A 208 -32.62 14.88 2.69
CA ILE A 208 -33.39 15.70 1.74
C ILE A 208 -32.44 16.57 0.92
N THR A 209 -31.45 17.19 1.58
CA THR A 209 -30.41 17.99 0.91
C THR A 209 -29.64 17.17 -0.13
N VAL A 210 -29.16 15.98 0.23
CA VAL A 210 -28.40 15.11 -0.67
C VAL A 210 -29.26 14.66 -1.86
N ILE A 211 -30.50 14.24 -1.63
CA ILE A 211 -31.43 13.81 -2.69
C ILE A 211 -31.70 14.98 -3.63
N ASN A 212 -32.12 16.13 -3.10
CA ASN A 212 -32.43 17.31 -3.91
C ASN A 212 -31.22 17.82 -4.71
N LYS A 213 -30.02 17.80 -4.13
CA LYS A 213 -28.77 18.15 -4.84
C LYS A 213 -28.50 17.17 -5.98
N THR A 214 -28.67 15.88 -5.73
CA THR A 214 -28.50 14.82 -6.74
C THR A 214 -29.54 14.97 -7.86
N THR A 215 -30.81 15.22 -7.53
CA THR A 215 -31.88 15.43 -8.52
C THR A 215 -31.58 16.63 -9.41
N LYS A 216 -31.15 17.77 -8.85
CA LYS A 216 -30.77 18.95 -9.66
C LYS A 216 -29.64 18.64 -10.64
N ASP A 217 -28.64 17.88 -10.22
CA ASP A 217 -27.51 17.46 -11.06
C ASP A 217 -27.91 16.44 -12.15
N LEU A 218 -28.90 15.59 -11.89
CA LEU A 218 -29.47 14.70 -12.90
C LEU A 218 -30.28 15.49 -13.95
N LEU A 219 -31.13 16.41 -13.51
CA LEU A 219 -31.96 17.23 -14.39
C LEU A 219 -31.12 18.18 -15.24
N SER A 220 -30.03 18.75 -14.71
CA SER A 220 -29.10 19.58 -15.50
C SER A 220 -28.44 18.81 -16.65
N ARG A 221 -28.31 17.49 -16.51
CA ARG A 221 -27.80 16.54 -17.51
C ARG A 221 -28.90 15.90 -18.36
N LYS A 222 -30.16 16.36 -18.26
CA LYS A 222 -31.34 15.82 -18.95
C LYS A 222 -31.60 14.33 -18.64
N ILE A 223 -31.28 13.91 -17.41
CA ILE A 223 -31.56 12.55 -16.92
C ILE A 223 -32.82 12.60 -16.06
N ASN A 224 -33.94 12.11 -16.61
CA ASN A 224 -35.26 12.17 -15.98
C ASN A 224 -35.49 11.02 -15.00
N GLN A 225 -34.63 10.90 -13.99
CA GLN A 225 -34.70 9.81 -13.01
C GLN A 225 -35.61 10.11 -11.83
N TRP A 226 -35.65 11.36 -11.36
CA TRP A 226 -36.41 11.82 -10.19
C TRP A 226 -36.98 13.22 -10.40
N GLU A 227 -38.01 13.54 -9.63
CA GLU A 227 -38.64 14.87 -9.59
C GLU A 227 -38.04 15.75 -8.50
N TYR A 228 -38.08 17.08 -8.72
CA TYR A 228 -37.62 18.08 -7.77
C TYR A 228 -38.76 19.01 -7.34
N PRO A 229 -38.91 19.33 -6.05
CA PRO A 229 -38.18 18.75 -4.91
C PRO A 229 -38.64 17.33 -4.59
N CYS A 230 -37.83 16.56 -3.85
CA CYS A 230 -38.25 15.25 -3.37
C CYS A 230 -39.41 15.37 -2.36
N ASN A 231 -40.27 14.34 -2.31
CA ASN A 231 -41.37 14.27 -1.36
C ASN A 231 -40.85 14.01 0.07
N GLU A 232 -40.89 15.02 0.92
CA GLU A 232 -40.36 14.93 2.30
C GLU A 232 -41.12 13.92 3.17
N ASN A 233 -42.43 13.74 2.94
CA ASN A 233 -43.24 12.78 3.70
C ASN A 233 -42.80 11.35 3.42
N GLU A 234 -42.46 11.02 2.17
CA GLU A 234 -41.91 9.70 1.81
C GLU A 234 -40.56 9.43 2.49
N ILE A 235 -39.70 10.46 2.59
CA ILE A 235 -38.41 10.33 3.29
C ILE A 235 -38.64 10.09 4.78
N GLU A 236 -39.58 10.83 5.38
CA GLU A 236 -39.93 10.66 6.78
C GLU A 236 -40.49 9.27 7.08
N ASP A 237 -41.36 8.75 6.22
CA ASP A 237 -41.92 7.42 6.34
C ASP A 237 -40.85 6.33 6.17
N ASP A 238 -39.91 6.50 5.24
CA ASP A 238 -38.81 5.55 5.06
C ASP A 238 -37.84 5.52 6.25
N ILE A 239 -37.63 6.66 6.92
CA ILE A 239 -36.87 6.74 8.18
C ILE A 239 -37.65 6.02 9.29
N LYS A 240 -38.93 6.33 9.48
CA LYS A 240 -39.79 5.73 10.52
C LYS A 240 -39.89 4.21 10.38
N ASN A 241 -40.03 3.72 9.16
CA ASN A 241 -40.10 2.29 8.85
C ASN A 241 -38.72 1.59 8.89
N GLY A 242 -37.63 2.35 9.08
CA GLY A 242 -36.27 1.80 9.12
C GLY A 242 -35.79 1.22 7.79
N ASN A 243 -36.35 1.72 6.68
CA ASN A 243 -36.01 1.34 5.31
C ASN A 243 -34.85 2.19 4.75
N LEU A 244 -34.60 3.37 5.32
CA LEU A 244 -33.60 4.29 4.81
C LEU A 244 -32.22 4.11 5.48
N TYR A 245 -31.17 4.17 4.68
CA TYR A 245 -29.77 4.13 5.09
C TYR A 245 -29.06 5.40 4.65
N VAL A 246 -28.06 5.80 5.42
CA VAL A 246 -27.15 6.90 5.11
C VAL A 246 -25.72 6.40 5.01
N LEU A 247 -25.00 6.90 4.02
CA LEU A 247 -23.56 6.74 3.89
C LEU A 247 -22.89 8.00 4.42
N LYS A 248 -22.19 7.87 5.55
CA LYS A 248 -21.42 8.94 6.16
C LYS A 248 -19.97 8.80 5.76
N LEU A 249 -19.29 9.92 5.57
CA LEU A 249 -17.85 10.02 5.38
C LEU A 249 -17.32 11.03 6.41
N ASN A 250 -16.47 10.58 7.33
CA ASN A 250 -15.96 11.38 8.44
C ASN A 250 -17.12 12.05 9.22
N GLY A 251 -18.17 11.29 9.51
CA GLY A 251 -19.39 11.75 10.18
C GLY A 251 -20.37 12.57 9.33
N THR A 252 -20.00 12.99 8.12
CA THR A 252 -20.87 13.77 7.23
C THR A 252 -21.67 12.87 6.30
N ILE A 253 -22.99 13.00 6.25
CA ILE A 253 -23.83 12.28 5.28
C ILE A 253 -23.54 12.81 3.87
N ILE A 254 -23.02 11.92 3.02
CA ILE A 254 -22.70 12.20 1.61
C ILE A 254 -23.51 11.33 0.64
N GLY A 255 -24.34 10.42 1.17
CA GLY A 255 -25.15 9.51 0.38
C GLY A 255 -26.30 8.90 1.16
N THR A 256 -27.30 8.42 0.45
CA THR A 256 -28.46 7.72 1.01
C THR A 256 -29.01 6.68 0.04
N PHE A 257 -29.65 5.64 0.55
CA PHE A 257 -30.40 4.67 -0.23
C PHE A 257 -31.49 4.03 0.64
N GLY A 258 -32.54 3.54 0.00
CA GLY A 258 -33.62 2.78 0.64
C GLY A 258 -33.47 1.28 0.36
N LEU A 259 -33.85 0.46 1.33
CA LEU A 259 -33.92 -0.99 1.21
C LEU A 259 -35.19 -1.49 1.91
N LYS A 260 -36.12 -2.10 1.18
CA LYS A 260 -37.39 -2.60 1.73
C LYS A 260 -37.82 -3.93 1.12
N SER A 261 -38.67 -4.68 1.83
CA SER A 261 -39.33 -5.86 1.25
C SER A 261 -40.39 -5.44 0.22
N ILE A 262 -40.61 -6.30 -0.79
CA ILE A 262 -41.61 -6.09 -1.84
C ILE A 262 -42.48 -7.34 -2.04
N ILE A 263 -43.73 -7.12 -2.43
CA ILE A 263 -44.72 -8.17 -2.67
C ILE A 263 -45.00 -8.43 -4.15
N GLU A 264 -44.73 -7.45 -5.01
CA GLU A 264 -44.84 -7.51 -6.46
C GLU A 264 -43.76 -6.61 -7.06
N TYR A 265 -43.27 -6.94 -8.25
CA TYR A 265 -42.26 -6.13 -8.94
C TYR A 265 -42.33 -6.33 -10.46
N PHE A 266 -42.92 -5.37 -11.19
CA PHE A 266 -43.04 -5.38 -12.66
C PHE A 266 -43.60 -6.67 -13.29
N GLY A 267 -44.50 -7.38 -12.58
CA GLY A 267 -45.01 -8.69 -13.04
C GLY A 267 -43.99 -9.82 -13.05
N ILE A 268 -42.80 -9.60 -12.47
CA ILE A 268 -41.76 -10.62 -12.27
C ILE A 268 -42.22 -11.53 -11.13
N ASN A 269 -42.15 -12.86 -11.35
CA ASN A 269 -42.40 -13.83 -10.29
C ASN A 269 -41.24 -13.80 -9.28
N ILE A 270 -41.48 -13.25 -8.10
CA ILE A 270 -40.50 -13.09 -7.02
C ILE A 270 -40.89 -13.89 -5.78
N ASP A 271 -39.90 -14.44 -5.08
CA ASP A 271 -40.08 -14.97 -3.73
C ASP A 271 -40.08 -13.79 -2.76
N THR A 272 -41.27 -13.31 -2.39
CA THR A 272 -41.46 -12.14 -1.52
C THR A 272 -40.81 -12.31 -0.15
N SER A 273 -40.64 -13.55 0.32
CA SER A 273 -39.95 -13.86 1.57
C SER A 273 -38.44 -13.66 1.48
N LYS A 274 -37.88 -13.64 0.27
CA LYS A 274 -36.43 -13.49 0.00
C LYS A 274 -36.07 -12.23 -0.77
N THR A 275 -37.04 -11.44 -1.19
CA THR A 275 -36.79 -10.33 -2.11
C THR A 275 -36.78 -8.98 -1.39
N LEU A 276 -35.74 -8.20 -1.66
CA LEU A 276 -35.62 -6.81 -1.26
C LEU A 276 -35.54 -5.92 -2.49
N TYR A 277 -36.03 -4.69 -2.35
CA TYR A 277 -35.91 -3.64 -3.33
C TYR A 277 -34.94 -2.58 -2.82
N LEU A 278 -33.87 -2.36 -3.58
CA LEU A 278 -32.90 -1.29 -3.36
C LEU A 278 -33.31 -0.10 -4.23
N TYR A 279 -33.60 1.02 -3.60
CA TYR A 279 -34.15 2.20 -4.27
C TYR A 279 -33.49 3.49 -3.80
N ARG A 280 -33.72 4.56 -4.57
CA ARG A 280 -33.32 5.92 -4.24
C ARG A 280 -31.84 6.05 -3.84
N ILE A 281 -30.93 5.40 -4.59
CA ILE A 281 -29.48 5.50 -4.39
C ILE A 281 -29.02 6.90 -4.81
N ALA A 282 -28.86 7.80 -3.84
CA ALA A 282 -28.38 9.16 -4.06
C ALA A 282 -26.99 9.34 -3.45
N LEU A 283 -26.08 9.96 -4.20
CA LEU A 283 -24.76 10.38 -3.74
C LEU A 283 -24.59 11.85 -4.07
N ASP A 284 -24.14 12.62 -3.08
CA ASP A 284 -23.82 14.02 -3.27
C ASP A 284 -22.85 14.17 -4.47
N PRO A 285 -23.19 14.99 -5.49
CA PRO A 285 -22.39 15.17 -6.70
C PRO A 285 -20.91 15.46 -6.45
N ASP A 286 -20.56 16.15 -5.35
CA ASP A 286 -19.17 16.51 -5.02
C ASP A 286 -18.31 15.28 -4.66
N TYR A 287 -18.98 14.16 -4.37
CA TYR A 287 -18.39 12.89 -3.94
C TYR A 287 -18.56 11.77 -4.97
N GLN A 288 -19.22 12.03 -6.11
CA GLN A 288 -19.35 11.06 -7.20
C GLN A 288 -17.98 10.80 -7.88
N GLY A 289 -17.88 9.70 -8.65
CA GLY A 289 -16.64 9.32 -9.34
C GLY A 289 -15.54 8.72 -8.45
N ARG A 290 -15.69 8.74 -7.12
CA ARG A 290 -14.69 8.23 -6.16
C ARG A 290 -14.91 6.77 -5.74
N LYS A 291 -15.59 5.97 -6.58
CA LYS A 291 -16.02 4.58 -6.26
C LYS A 291 -16.90 4.45 -5.01
N ILE A 292 -17.54 5.53 -4.53
CA ILE A 292 -18.39 5.50 -3.33
C ILE A 292 -19.69 4.72 -3.59
N GLY A 293 -20.27 4.81 -4.78
CA GLY A 293 -21.45 4.01 -5.14
C GLY A 293 -21.19 2.50 -5.06
N ALA A 294 -19.98 2.06 -5.41
CA ALA A 294 -19.59 0.65 -5.27
C ALA A 294 -19.60 0.19 -3.80
N LYS A 295 -19.36 1.09 -2.84
CA LYS A 295 -19.44 0.79 -1.41
C LYS A 295 -20.88 0.49 -0.98
N ILE A 296 -21.87 1.23 -1.49
CA ILE A 296 -23.30 0.95 -1.27
C ILE A 296 -23.66 -0.45 -1.80
N ILE A 297 -23.29 -0.76 -3.05
CA ILE A 297 -23.56 -2.08 -3.64
C ILE A 297 -22.87 -3.20 -2.86
N THR A 298 -21.62 -2.98 -2.42
CA THR A 298 -20.88 -3.96 -1.59
C THR A 298 -21.56 -4.20 -0.24
N PHE A 299 -22.08 -3.15 0.40
CA PHE A 299 -22.87 -3.28 1.62
C PHE A 299 -24.13 -4.12 1.37
N CYS A 300 -24.88 -3.82 0.31
CA CYS A 300 -26.09 -4.56 -0.07
C CYS A 300 -25.79 -6.05 -0.37
N LYS A 301 -24.68 -6.35 -1.05
CA LYS A 301 -24.22 -7.74 -1.28
C LYS A 301 -24.01 -8.48 0.04
N LYS A 302 -23.24 -7.89 0.97
CA LYS A 302 -22.99 -8.49 2.28
C LYS A 302 -24.29 -8.69 3.06
N TYR A 303 -25.19 -7.71 3.03
CA TYR A 303 -26.50 -7.82 3.67
C TYR A 303 -27.32 -8.98 3.10
N CYS A 304 -27.32 -9.16 1.77
CA CYS A 304 -28.02 -10.26 1.11
C CYS A 304 -27.45 -11.63 1.45
N SER A 305 -26.12 -11.79 1.35
CA SER A 305 -25.44 -13.05 1.63
C SER A 305 -25.68 -13.50 3.07
N SER A 306 -25.63 -12.59 4.04
CA SER A 306 -25.85 -12.92 5.45
C SER A 306 -27.31 -13.25 5.81
N ASN A 307 -28.28 -12.82 4.99
CA ASN A 307 -29.71 -12.96 5.28
C ASN A 307 -30.47 -13.84 4.26
N ASN A 308 -29.75 -14.49 3.32
CA ASN A 308 -30.31 -15.27 2.23
C ASN A 308 -31.40 -14.50 1.44
N LYS A 309 -31.07 -13.25 1.06
CA LYS A 309 -31.95 -12.35 0.29
C LYS A 309 -31.42 -12.14 -1.14
N ILE A 310 -32.32 -11.75 -2.04
CA ILE A 310 -32.06 -11.30 -3.40
C ILE A 310 -32.47 -9.83 -3.48
N ILE A 311 -31.65 -8.99 -4.13
CA ILE A 311 -31.99 -7.58 -4.34
C ILE A 311 -32.41 -7.35 -5.79
N TYR A 312 -33.51 -6.63 -5.96
CA TYR A 312 -33.86 -5.98 -7.21
C TYR A 312 -33.67 -4.47 -7.08
N LEU A 313 -33.35 -3.83 -8.20
CA LEU A 313 -33.39 -2.38 -8.34
C LEU A 313 -33.75 -2.02 -9.78
N ASP A 314 -34.10 -0.77 -9.99
CA ASP A 314 -34.34 -0.23 -11.31
C ASP A 314 -33.67 1.15 -11.47
N CYS A 315 -33.49 1.54 -12.72
CA CYS A 315 -33.17 2.91 -13.09
C CYS A 315 -33.89 3.29 -14.38
N TRP A 316 -33.99 4.59 -14.66
CA TRP A 316 -34.52 5.07 -15.93
C TRP A 316 -33.73 4.45 -17.10
N SER A 317 -34.41 3.86 -18.07
CA SER A 317 -33.76 3.05 -19.12
C SER A 317 -32.80 3.86 -20.00
N GLY A 318 -33.03 5.17 -20.10
CA GLY A 318 -32.14 6.13 -20.77
C GLY A 318 -30.86 6.47 -20.01
N ASN A 319 -30.73 6.09 -18.74
CA ASN A 319 -29.56 6.34 -17.91
C ASN A 319 -28.44 5.32 -18.17
N LYS A 320 -27.81 5.42 -19.34
CA LYS A 320 -26.74 4.51 -19.79
C LYS A 320 -25.58 4.42 -18.79
N ALA A 321 -25.23 5.54 -18.14
CA ALA A 321 -24.15 5.58 -17.16
C ALA A 321 -24.46 4.69 -15.94
N LEU A 322 -25.69 4.77 -15.42
CA LEU A 322 -26.11 4.00 -14.25
C LEU A 322 -26.30 2.51 -14.57
N ARG A 323 -26.81 2.18 -15.77
CA ARG A 323 -26.87 0.81 -16.28
C ARG A 323 -25.48 0.17 -16.34
N ASN A 324 -24.51 0.86 -16.96
CA ASN A 324 -23.12 0.39 -17.04
C ASN A 324 -22.50 0.23 -15.65
N PHE A 325 -22.81 1.15 -14.74
CA PHE A 325 -22.36 1.05 -13.36
C PHE A 325 -22.88 -0.23 -12.70
N TYR A 326 -24.18 -0.54 -12.75
CA TYR A 326 -24.72 -1.76 -12.15
C TYR A 326 -24.14 -3.04 -12.73
N SER A 327 -24.01 -3.12 -14.07
CA SER A 327 -23.33 -4.26 -14.71
C SER A 327 -21.87 -4.39 -14.29
N SER A 328 -21.13 -3.27 -14.14
CA SER A 328 -19.75 -3.30 -13.64
C SER A 328 -19.62 -3.76 -12.19
N GLN A 329 -20.69 -3.63 -11.40
CA GLN A 329 -20.78 -4.15 -10.04
C GLN A 329 -21.25 -5.62 -10.00
N GLY A 330 -21.42 -6.28 -11.16
CA GLY A 330 -21.80 -7.69 -11.25
C GLY A 330 -23.29 -7.97 -11.03
N MET A 331 -24.16 -6.98 -11.26
CA MET A 331 -25.62 -7.19 -11.23
C MET A 331 -26.11 -7.74 -12.56
N GLU A 332 -27.06 -8.68 -12.51
CA GLU A 332 -27.69 -9.27 -13.69
C GLU A 332 -28.77 -8.34 -14.22
N TYR A 333 -28.71 -8.02 -15.51
CA TYR A 333 -29.77 -7.27 -16.18
C TYR A 333 -30.96 -8.17 -16.45
N VAL A 334 -32.15 -7.78 -15.98
CA VAL A 334 -33.38 -8.57 -16.09
C VAL A 334 -34.18 -8.18 -17.34
N GLY A 335 -34.32 -6.87 -17.60
CA GLY A 335 -35.09 -6.37 -18.74
C GLY A 335 -35.49 -4.91 -18.62
N ASP A 336 -36.09 -4.38 -19.67
CA ASP A 336 -36.70 -3.05 -19.68
C ASP A 336 -38.23 -3.20 -19.56
N PHE A 337 -38.81 -2.47 -18.61
CA PHE A 337 -40.25 -2.50 -18.31
C PHE A 337 -40.85 -1.11 -18.53
N LYS A 338 -42.06 -1.06 -19.10
CA LYS A 338 -42.76 0.21 -19.35
C LYS A 338 -43.48 0.65 -18.08
N GLU A 339 -43.25 1.91 -17.72
CA GLU A 339 -44.08 2.69 -16.80
C GLU A 339 -44.85 3.72 -17.64
N LYS A 340 -46.01 4.19 -17.16
CA LYS A 340 -46.99 4.98 -17.96
C LYS A 340 -46.41 5.77 -19.14
N ASP A 341 -45.48 6.69 -18.85
CA ASP A 341 -44.88 7.61 -19.82
C ASP A 341 -43.35 7.43 -20.00
N TYR A 342 -42.76 6.36 -19.43
CA TYR A 342 -41.31 6.11 -19.50
C TYR A 342 -40.97 4.61 -19.43
N SER A 343 -39.69 4.26 -19.36
CA SER A 343 -39.28 2.87 -19.19
C SER A 343 -38.13 2.79 -18.20
N VAL A 344 -38.07 1.68 -17.49
CA VAL A 344 -37.04 1.40 -16.48
C VAL A 344 -36.29 0.13 -16.83
N SER A 345 -34.99 0.13 -16.57
CA SER A 345 -34.13 -1.04 -16.69
C SER A 345 -34.00 -1.69 -15.31
N VAL A 346 -34.41 -2.94 -15.18
CA VAL A 346 -34.37 -3.71 -13.94
C VAL A 346 -33.10 -4.55 -13.87
N PHE A 347 -32.49 -4.58 -12.69
CA PHE A 347 -31.33 -5.41 -12.35
C PHE A 347 -31.61 -6.22 -11.09
N LYS A 348 -31.00 -7.41 -11.01
CA LYS A 348 -31.00 -8.22 -9.79
C LYS A 348 -29.58 -8.59 -9.36
N LEU A 349 -29.43 -8.86 -8.07
CA LEU A 349 -28.18 -9.22 -7.41
C LEU A 349 -28.35 -10.46 -6.54
#